data_AF-A0A3C0IVV7-F1
#
_entry.id   AF-A0A3C0IVV7-F1
#
_cell.length_a   1.000
_cell.length_b   1.000
_cell.length_c   1.000
_cell.angle_alpha   90.00
_cell.angle_beta   90.00
_cell.angle_gamma   90.00
#
_symmetry.space_group_name_H-M   'P 1'
#
loop_
_entity.id
_entity.type
_entity.pdbx_description
1 polymer ?
#
loop_
_entity_poly.entity_id
_entity_poly.type
_entity_poly.pdbx_seq_one_letter_code
_entity_poly.pdbx_strand_id
1 'polypeptide(L)'
;MYFGTNNMKKAAQMLPTRYLQMIFPIFNTNRTREIFGVNPTVIPTREEANEVHIYVHEYNEQEIQHYQLATVADCKALLTQTNKIFWINIDGLRKADVDAVSKLFNIHFLITEDILSVAQRPKMDEVDDHLFCLLNMLYFNDKISAVEVEQVSMVIGNNYVISFQEDASRDVFNQLRDKLKLPRTKLRQSGTD
;
A
#
# COMPACT_ATOMS: atom_id res chain seq x y z
N MET A 1 33.46 79.58 -44.96
CA MET A 1 33.26 80.76 -44.09
C MET A 1 33.12 80.24 -42.67
N TYR A 2 34.09 80.60 -41.83
CA TYR A 2 34.15 80.68 -40.37
C TYR A 2 33.39 79.71 -39.41
N PHE A 3 34.20 79.05 -38.54
CA PHE A 3 34.12 78.84 -37.06
C PHE A 3 32.97 78.01 -36.45
N GLY A 4 33.30 76.92 -35.72
CA GLY A 4 33.37 76.87 -34.24
C GLY A 4 32.32 75.85 -33.74
N THR A 5 32.38 75.10 -32.63
CA THR A 5 33.19 75.04 -31.41
C THR A 5 32.97 73.67 -30.74
N ASN A 6 34.08 73.10 -30.24
CA ASN A 6 34.29 72.30 -29.01
C ASN A 6 33.14 71.56 -28.25
N ASN A 7 33.46 70.29 -27.95
CA ASN A 7 33.35 69.57 -26.65
C ASN A 7 31.98 69.16 -26.07
N MET A 8 31.73 67.84 -25.95
CA MET A 8 31.94 67.09 -24.69
C MET A 8 31.47 65.62 -24.78
N LYS A 9 32.27 64.76 -24.13
CA LYS A 9 32.15 63.32 -23.87
C LYS A 9 30.72 62.82 -23.58
N LYS A 10 30.41 61.61 -24.05
CA LYS A 10 29.61 60.63 -23.28
C LYS A 10 30.13 59.21 -23.50
N ALA A 11 30.65 58.64 -22.42
CA ALA A 11 30.98 57.23 -22.31
C ALA A 11 29.72 56.40 -22.57
N ALA A 12 29.78 55.48 -23.53
CA ALA A 12 28.75 54.47 -23.71
C ALA A 12 28.94 53.41 -22.60
N GLN A 13 28.18 53.55 -21.51
CA GLN A 13 27.94 52.47 -20.57
C GLN A 13 27.36 51.29 -21.36
N MET A 14 28.10 50.18 -21.45
CA MET A 14 27.54 48.91 -21.87
C MET A 14 26.52 48.49 -20.80
N LEU A 15 25.24 48.54 -21.15
CA LEU A 15 24.17 48.08 -20.28
C LEU A 15 24.28 46.56 -20.09
N PRO A 16 24.09 46.05 -18.85
CA PRO A 16 24.30 44.64 -18.47
C PRO A 16 23.17 43.71 -18.95
N THR A 17 22.43 44.09 -19.99
CA THR A 17 21.23 43.40 -20.47
C THR A 17 21.54 42.07 -21.18
N ARG A 18 22.79 41.82 -21.59
CA ARG A 18 23.19 40.54 -22.21
C ARG A 18 23.45 39.40 -21.23
N TYR A 19 23.75 39.69 -19.96
CA TYR A 19 23.98 38.63 -18.97
C TYR A 19 22.67 38.07 -18.40
N LEU A 20 21.64 38.90 -18.26
CA LEU A 20 20.32 38.48 -17.77
C LEU A 20 19.68 37.40 -18.65
N GLN A 21 19.83 37.49 -19.97
CA GLN A 21 19.28 36.49 -20.91
C GLN A 21 19.92 35.10 -20.80
N MET A 22 21.13 34.98 -20.24
CA MET A 22 21.80 33.69 -20.00
C MET A 22 21.32 32.97 -18.74
N ILE A 23 20.64 33.66 -17.81
CA ILE A 23 20.17 33.08 -16.54
C ILE A 23 18.72 32.55 -16.67
N PHE A 24 17.94 33.07 -17.61
CA PHE A 24 16.56 32.63 -17.85
C PHE A 24 16.33 31.25 -18.52
N PRO A 25 17.30 30.54 -19.17
CA PRO A 25 17.04 29.19 -19.68
C PRO A 25 16.75 28.16 -18.58
N ILE A 26 17.14 28.47 -17.34
CA ILE A 26 16.91 27.62 -16.14
C ILE A 26 15.47 27.76 -15.64
N PHE A 27 14.79 28.87 -15.95
CA PHE A 27 13.39 29.16 -15.61
C PHE A 27 12.44 28.89 -16.77
N ASN A 28 12.76 27.92 -17.64
CA ASN A 28 11.81 27.48 -18.66
C ASN A 28 10.71 26.65 -17.97
N THR A 29 9.68 27.32 -17.44
CA THR A 29 8.57 26.72 -16.68
C THR A 29 7.78 25.65 -17.45
N ASN A 30 7.93 25.62 -18.78
CA ASN A 30 7.29 24.62 -19.63
C ASN A 30 7.91 23.23 -19.43
N ARG A 31 9.23 23.15 -19.26
CA ARG A 31 9.90 21.87 -18.98
C ARG A 31 9.58 21.38 -17.56
N THR A 32 9.48 22.29 -16.60
CA THR A 32 9.10 21.96 -15.23
C THR A 32 7.67 21.42 -15.13
N ARG A 33 6.72 21.93 -15.94
CA ARG A 33 5.35 21.39 -16.02
C ARG A 33 5.28 19.96 -16.59
N GLU A 34 6.11 19.63 -17.58
CA GLU A 34 6.19 18.27 -18.14
C GLU A 34 6.81 17.27 -17.15
N ILE A 35 7.66 17.73 -16.23
CA ILE A 35 8.33 16.87 -15.23
C ILE A 35 7.43 16.59 -14.01
N PHE A 36 6.40 17.40 -13.76
CA PHE A 36 5.45 17.25 -12.64
C PHE A 36 4.08 16.70 -13.06
N GLY A 37 4.03 15.86 -14.09
CA GLY A 37 2.88 14.98 -14.32
C GLY A 37 2.81 13.93 -13.21
N VAL A 38 2.23 14.27 -12.06
CA VAL A 38 1.91 13.27 -11.04
C VAL A 38 0.75 12.44 -11.56
N ASN A 39 0.92 11.11 -11.58
CA ASN A 39 -0.18 10.21 -11.87
C ASN A 39 -1.25 10.44 -10.80
N PRO A 40 -2.49 10.80 -11.17
CA PRO A 40 -3.54 11.06 -10.20
C PRO A 40 -3.83 9.79 -9.41
N THR A 41 -4.10 9.94 -8.12
CA THR A 41 -4.56 8.84 -7.27
C THR A 41 -6.08 8.71 -7.38
N VAL A 42 -6.55 7.50 -7.65
CA VAL A 42 -7.99 7.21 -7.62
C VAL A 42 -8.44 7.17 -6.16
N ILE A 43 -9.48 7.92 -5.81
CA ILE A 43 -10.06 7.88 -4.47
C ILE A 43 -10.81 6.54 -4.33
N PRO A 44 -10.47 5.70 -3.35
CA PRO A 44 -11.17 4.43 -3.17
C PRO A 44 -12.59 4.68 -2.67
N THR A 45 -13.55 4.00 -3.29
CA THR A 45 -14.93 3.88 -2.82
C THR A 45 -15.18 2.45 -2.39
N ARG A 46 -15.85 2.27 -1.26
CA ARG A 46 -16.14 0.93 -0.77
C ARG A 46 -17.38 0.35 -1.44
N GLU A 47 -17.15 -0.80 -2.05
CA GLU A 47 -18.18 -1.69 -2.56
C GLU A 47 -17.96 -3.06 -1.91
N GLU A 48 -19.04 -3.72 -1.47
CA GLU A 48 -18.88 -5.09 -0.97
C GLU A 48 -18.47 -6.01 -2.10
N ALA A 49 -17.51 -6.90 -1.82
CA ALA A 49 -16.99 -7.80 -2.83
C ALA A 49 -18.06 -8.80 -3.32
N ASN A 50 -18.16 -8.97 -4.64
CA ASN A 50 -19.08 -9.94 -5.26
C ASN A 50 -18.67 -11.39 -4.98
N GLU A 51 -17.38 -11.63 -4.77
CA GLU A 51 -16.80 -12.93 -4.46
C GLU A 51 -15.85 -12.77 -3.28
N VAL A 52 -15.77 -13.80 -2.44
CA VAL A 52 -14.85 -13.85 -1.30
C VAL A 52 -14.09 -15.17 -1.38
N HIS A 53 -12.78 -15.09 -1.27
CA HIS A 53 -11.91 -16.25 -1.27
C HIS A 53 -11.13 -16.30 0.04
N ILE A 54 -11.16 -17.46 0.69
CA ILE A 54 -10.49 -17.67 1.97
C ILE A 54 -9.43 -18.73 1.77
N TYR A 55 -8.18 -18.32 1.89
CA TYR A 55 -7.03 -19.21 1.82
C TYR A 55 -6.37 -19.33 3.18
N VAL A 56 -6.00 -20.53 3.58
CA VAL A 56 -5.25 -20.78 4.81
C VAL A 56 -3.93 -21.45 4.48
N HIS A 57 -2.85 -20.79 4.87
CA HIS A 57 -1.49 -21.27 4.83
C HIS A 57 -1.12 -21.72 6.24
N GLU A 58 -1.14 -23.02 6.49
CA GLU A 58 -0.70 -23.61 7.74
C GLU A 58 0.75 -24.06 7.58
N TYR A 59 1.66 -23.61 8.43
CA TYR A 59 3.07 -23.94 8.30
C TYR A 59 3.83 -23.95 9.62
N ASN A 60 4.97 -24.64 9.59
CA ASN A 60 6.06 -24.52 10.54
C ASN A 60 7.41 -24.61 9.77
N GLU A 61 8.51 -24.81 10.51
CA GLU A 61 9.85 -24.94 9.94
C GLU A 61 9.99 -26.09 8.91
N GLN A 62 9.19 -27.15 9.05
CA GLN A 62 9.33 -28.40 8.30
C GLN A 62 8.26 -28.56 7.21
N GLU A 63 6.99 -28.35 7.54
CA GLU A 63 5.84 -28.63 6.68
C GLU A 63 4.94 -27.42 6.44
N ILE A 64 4.26 -27.44 5.30
CA ILE A 64 3.30 -26.42 4.89
C ILE A 64 2.11 -27.12 4.22
N GLN A 65 0.92 -26.68 4.59
CA GLN A 65 -0.35 -27.11 4.03
C GLN A 65 -1.11 -25.87 3.53
N HIS A 66 -1.89 -26.07 2.47
CA HIS A 66 -2.68 -25.03 1.85
C HIS A 66 -4.14 -25.48 1.79
N TYR A 67 -5.03 -24.65 2.29
CA TYR A 67 -6.47 -24.89 2.26
C TYR A 67 -7.17 -23.73 1.59
N GLN A 68 -8.21 -24.03 0.83
CA GLN A 68 -9.20 -23.05 0.39
C GLN A 68 -10.50 -23.38 1.10
N LEU A 69 -11.02 -22.43 1.86
CA LEU A 69 -12.20 -22.62 2.69
C LEU A 69 -13.42 -21.96 2.04
N ALA A 70 -14.59 -22.56 2.26
CA ALA A 70 -15.86 -22.00 1.81
C ALA A 70 -16.36 -20.92 2.78
N THR A 71 -16.10 -21.08 4.08
CA THR A 71 -16.54 -20.14 5.10
C THR A 71 -15.47 -19.88 6.15
N VAL A 72 -15.54 -18.70 6.78
CA VAL A 72 -14.67 -18.34 7.91
C VAL A 72 -14.83 -19.30 9.09
N ALA A 73 -16.02 -19.85 9.30
CA ALA A 73 -16.30 -20.75 10.41
C ALA A 73 -15.43 -22.02 10.36
N ASP A 74 -15.05 -22.46 9.16
CA ASP A 74 -14.21 -23.63 8.93
C ASP A 74 -12.78 -23.43 9.45
N CYS A 75 -12.31 -22.18 9.61
CA CYS A 75 -11.01 -21.88 10.21
C CYS A 75 -10.86 -22.47 11.61
N LYS A 76 -11.95 -22.57 12.39
CA LYS A 76 -11.92 -23.07 13.77
C LYS A 76 -11.38 -24.50 13.87
N ALA A 77 -11.64 -25.34 12.88
CA ALA A 77 -11.17 -26.72 12.87
C ALA A 77 -9.63 -26.80 12.72
N LEU A 78 -9.03 -25.86 11.98
CA LEU A 78 -7.60 -25.81 11.69
C LEU A 78 -6.79 -25.30 12.89
N LEU A 79 -7.33 -24.34 13.65
CA LEU A 79 -6.67 -23.67 14.78
C LEU A 79 -6.46 -24.55 16.03
N THR A 80 -6.65 -25.86 15.94
CA THR A 80 -6.46 -26.79 17.06
C THR A 80 -4.99 -27.17 17.28
N GLN A 81 -4.10 -26.87 16.32
CA GLN A 81 -2.69 -27.22 16.40
C GLN A 81 -1.85 -26.03 16.90
N THR A 82 -1.25 -26.17 18.08
CA THR A 82 -0.54 -25.07 18.76
C THR A 82 0.88 -24.83 18.25
N ASN A 83 1.48 -25.78 17.54
CA ASN A 83 2.89 -25.70 17.09
C ASN A 83 3.02 -25.30 15.61
N LYS A 84 2.01 -24.60 15.08
CA LYS A 84 1.96 -24.15 13.69
C LYS A 84 1.45 -22.72 13.63
N ILE A 85 1.90 -22.03 12.60
CA ILE A 85 1.46 -20.69 12.25
C ILE A 85 0.41 -20.80 11.15
N PHE A 86 -0.66 -20.02 11.28
CA PHE A 86 -1.74 -19.95 10.31
C PHE A 86 -1.78 -18.57 9.69
N TRP A 87 -1.44 -18.45 8.41
CA TRP A 87 -1.75 -17.24 7.66
C TRP A 87 -3.06 -17.42 6.90
N ILE A 88 -4.08 -16.69 7.34
CA ILE A 88 -5.43 -16.68 6.80
C ILE A 88 -5.56 -15.46 5.89
N ASN A 89 -5.69 -15.69 4.60
CA ASN A 89 -5.84 -14.64 3.60
C ASN A 89 -7.29 -14.59 3.12
N ILE A 90 -7.94 -13.45 3.32
CA ILE A 90 -9.32 -13.20 2.94
C ILE A 90 -9.31 -12.15 1.83
N ASP A 91 -9.56 -12.62 0.62
CA ASP A 91 -9.61 -11.80 -0.58
C ASP A 91 -11.07 -11.47 -0.90
N GLY A 92 -11.38 -10.18 -1.05
CA GLY A 92 -12.74 -9.69 -1.16
C GLY A 92 -13.34 -9.42 0.21
N LEU A 93 -13.69 -8.15 0.46
CA LEU A 93 -14.15 -7.72 1.77
C LEU A 93 -15.68 -7.58 1.81
N ARG A 94 -16.32 -8.37 2.68
CA ARG A 94 -17.74 -8.23 3.03
C ARG A 94 -17.90 -8.04 4.52
N LYS A 95 -18.87 -7.21 4.93
CA LYS A 95 -19.07 -6.93 6.36
C LYS A 95 -19.35 -8.21 7.17
N ALA A 96 -20.18 -9.09 6.63
CA ALA A 96 -20.57 -10.33 7.31
C ALA A 96 -19.36 -11.25 7.60
N ASP A 97 -18.41 -11.35 6.66
CA ASP A 97 -17.22 -12.18 6.81
C ASP A 97 -16.26 -11.56 7.83
N VAL A 98 -16.03 -10.25 7.78
CA VAL A 98 -15.20 -9.53 8.78
C VAL A 98 -15.78 -9.66 10.18
N ASP A 99 -17.10 -9.52 10.35
CA ASP A 99 -17.77 -9.70 11.64
C ASP A 99 -17.63 -11.14 12.15
N ALA A 100 -17.75 -12.12 11.25
CA ALA A 100 -17.60 -13.54 11.60
C ALA A 100 -16.17 -13.87 12.04
N VAL A 101 -15.15 -13.37 11.32
CA VAL A 101 -13.74 -13.50 11.71
C VAL A 101 -13.52 -12.83 13.05
N SER A 102 -13.98 -11.58 13.19
CA SER A 102 -13.76 -10.80 14.42
C SER A 102 -14.31 -11.52 15.65
N LYS A 103 -15.50 -12.11 15.53
CA LYS A 103 -16.08 -12.92 16.60
C LYS A 103 -15.31 -14.22 16.86
N LEU A 104 -14.84 -14.90 15.82
CA LEU A 104 -14.12 -16.17 15.95
C LEU A 104 -12.76 -15.99 16.64
N PHE A 105 -12.05 -14.92 16.30
CA PHE A 105 -10.71 -14.63 16.80
C PHE A 105 -10.70 -13.65 17.98
N ASN A 106 -11.88 -13.23 18.45
CA ASN A 106 -12.02 -12.25 19.54
C ASN A 106 -11.30 -10.91 19.25
N ILE A 107 -11.39 -10.46 18.01
CA ILE A 107 -10.82 -9.18 17.56
C ILE A 107 -11.67 -8.03 18.12
N HIS A 108 -10.99 -7.03 18.69
CA HIS A 108 -11.65 -5.88 19.30
C HIS A 108 -12.45 -5.06 18.27
N PHE A 109 -13.60 -4.52 18.69
CA PHE A 109 -14.53 -3.84 17.77
C PHE A 109 -13.89 -2.66 17.02
N LEU A 110 -12.96 -1.94 17.66
CA LEU A 110 -12.23 -0.83 17.03
C LEU A 110 -11.43 -1.28 15.80
N ILE A 111 -10.76 -2.44 15.90
CA ILE A 111 -10.03 -3.04 14.77
C ILE A 111 -11.02 -3.44 13.68
N THR A 112 -12.15 -4.06 14.04
CA THR A 112 -13.22 -4.40 13.09
C THR A 112 -13.75 -3.16 12.35
N GLU A 113 -13.99 -2.05 13.06
CA GLU A 113 -14.42 -0.78 12.45
C GLU A 113 -13.35 -0.19 11.53
N ASP A 114 -12.07 -0.29 11.90
CA ASP A 114 -10.95 0.17 11.07
C ASP A 114 -10.83 -0.65 9.78
N ILE A 115 -10.97 -1.99 9.85
CA ILE A 115 -10.96 -2.88 8.66
C ILE A 115 -12.10 -2.51 7.69
N LEU A 116 -13.27 -2.15 8.23
CA LEU A 116 -14.45 -1.79 7.43
C LEU A 116 -14.42 -0.33 6.94
N SER A 117 -13.55 0.50 7.50
CA SER A 117 -13.39 1.90 7.10
C SER A 117 -12.66 2.03 5.77
N VAL A 118 -12.84 3.18 5.12
CA VAL A 118 -12.30 3.47 3.78
C VAL A 118 -11.32 4.62 3.86
N ALA A 119 -10.26 4.57 3.06
CA ALA A 119 -9.28 5.63 2.91
C ALA A 119 -8.65 6.06 4.26
N GLN A 120 -8.52 5.12 5.19
CA GLN A 120 -7.79 5.36 6.42
C GLN A 120 -6.30 5.55 6.13
N ARG A 121 -5.64 6.34 6.98
CA ARG A 121 -4.18 6.47 6.88
C ARG A 121 -3.54 5.17 7.38
N PRO A 122 -2.46 4.71 6.73
CA PRO A 122 -1.71 3.58 7.23
C PRO A 122 -1.30 3.79 8.68
N LYS A 123 -1.53 2.77 9.50
CA LYS A 123 -1.31 2.81 10.93
C LYS A 123 -1.02 1.41 11.47
N MET A 124 -0.48 1.37 12.68
CA MET A 124 -0.24 0.15 13.42
C MET A 124 -0.64 0.39 14.87
N ASP A 125 -1.52 -0.45 15.39
CA ASP A 125 -2.11 -0.33 16.72
C ASP A 125 -2.00 -1.68 17.44
N GLU A 126 -1.62 -1.65 18.72
CA GLU A 126 -1.69 -2.82 19.59
C GLU A 126 -2.94 -2.69 20.47
N VAL A 127 -3.87 -3.62 20.34
CA VAL A 127 -5.16 -3.59 21.06
C VAL A 127 -5.46 -4.99 21.60
N ASP A 128 -5.63 -5.08 22.92
CA ASP A 128 -5.73 -6.34 23.65
C ASP A 128 -4.54 -7.25 23.33
N ASP A 129 -4.80 -8.49 22.86
CA ASP A 129 -3.78 -9.47 22.50
C ASP A 129 -3.45 -9.46 20.98
N HIS A 130 -3.78 -8.38 20.27
CA HIS A 130 -3.61 -8.29 18.81
C HIS A 130 -2.74 -7.11 18.40
N LEU A 131 -1.82 -7.37 17.46
CA LEU A 131 -1.18 -6.32 16.68
C LEU A 131 -1.95 -6.12 15.38
N PHE A 132 -2.49 -4.93 15.18
CA PHE A 132 -3.21 -4.53 13.98
C PHE A 132 -2.37 -3.62 13.11
N CYS A 133 -2.36 -3.87 11.81
CA CYS A 133 -1.69 -3.04 10.82
C CYS A 133 -2.63 -2.77 9.64
N LEU A 134 -2.82 -1.49 9.31
CA LEU A 134 -3.55 -1.05 8.13
C LEU A 134 -2.56 -0.38 7.18
N LEU A 135 -2.52 -0.85 5.94
CA LEU A 135 -1.58 -0.44 4.91
C LEU A 135 -2.29 -0.15 3.59
N ASN A 136 -1.60 0.56 2.71
CA ASN A 136 -2.06 0.82 1.35
C ASN A 136 -1.20 0.02 0.36
N MET A 137 -1.84 -0.79 -0.48
CA MET A 137 -1.24 -1.36 -1.67
C MET A 137 -1.46 -0.43 -2.85
N LEU A 138 -0.41 -0.23 -3.65
CA LEU A 138 -0.42 0.68 -4.79
C LEU A 138 -0.31 -0.13 -6.08
N TYR A 139 -1.25 0.09 -6.99
CA TYR A 139 -1.23 -0.50 -8.32
C TYR A 139 -1.19 0.60 -9.37
N PHE A 140 -0.32 0.46 -10.36
CA PHE A 140 -0.35 1.34 -11.51
C PHE A 140 -1.32 0.79 -12.55
N ASN A 141 -2.34 1.58 -12.91
CA ASN A 141 -3.27 1.23 -13.97
C ASN A 141 -2.83 1.91 -15.27
N ASP A 142 -2.18 1.13 -16.15
CA ASP A 142 -1.69 1.59 -17.45
C ASP A 142 -2.80 2.17 -18.35
N LYS A 143 -4.05 1.68 -18.23
CA LYS A 143 -5.16 2.09 -19.12
C LYS A 143 -5.59 3.53 -18.89
N ILE A 144 -5.56 3.97 -17.63
CA ILE A 144 -5.96 5.33 -17.23
C ILE A 144 -4.77 6.17 -16.76
N SER A 145 -3.55 5.61 -16.78
CA SER A 145 -2.32 6.26 -16.32
C SER A 145 -2.46 6.84 -14.90
N ALA A 146 -3.06 6.07 -14.01
CA ALA A 146 -3.36 6.46 -12.63
C ALA A 146 -2.86 5.43 -11.63
N VAL A 147 -2.66 5.86 -10.38
CA VAL A 147 -2.35 4.94 -9.28
C VAL A 147 -3.64 4.60 -8.55
N GLU A 148 -3.99 3.32 -8.55
CA GLU A 148 -5.03 2.75 -7.71
C GLU A 148 -4.45 2.43 -6.34
N VAL A 149 -5.24 2.72 -5.30
CA VAL A 149 -4.88 2.42 -3.92
C VAL A 149 -5.90 1.44 -3.38
N GLU A 150 -5.40 0.32 -2.87
CA GLU A 150 -6.20 -0.67 -2.17
C GLU A 150 -5.80 -0.68 -0.69
N GLN A 151 -6.77 -0.74 0.20
CA GLN A 151 -6.50 -0.89 1.62
C GLN A 151 -6.31 -2.38 1.94
N VAL A 152 -5.23 -2.71 2.66
CA VAL A 152 -5.02 -4.04 3.22
C VAL A 152 -4.83 -3.95 4.72
N SER A 153 -5.59 -4.78 5.42
CA SER A 153 -5.58 -4.82 6.87
C SER A 153 -5.06 -6.17 7.34
N MET A 154 -4.20 -6.16 8.36
CA MET A 154 -3.60 -7.35 8.93
C MET A 154 -3.82 -7.37 10.44
N VAL A 155 -4.28 -8.51 10.95
CA VAL A 155 -4.40 -8.78 12.39
C VAL A 155 -3.46 -9.92 12.73
N ILE A 156 -2.55 -9.68 13.65
CA ILE A 156 -1.54 -10.63 14.10
C ILE A 156 -1.88 -11.02 15.53
N GLY A 157 -2.00 -12.33 15.77
CA GLY A 157 -2.15 -12.92 17.10
C GLY A 157 -1.01 -13.91 17.40
N ASN A 158 -1.16 -14.69 18.47
CA ASN A 158 -0.08 -15.59 18.95
C ASN A 158 0.46 -16.58 17.91
N ASN A 159 -0.40 -17.22 17.12
CA ASN A 159 0.00 -18.23 16.15
C ASN A 159 -0.76 -18.09 14.81
N TYR A 160 -1.35 -16.93 14.57
CA TYR A 160 -2.02 -16.66 13.31
C TYR A 160 -1.81 -15.22 12.85
N VAL A 161 -1.91 -15.05 11.54
CA VAL A 161 -1.95 -13.75 10.84
C VAL A 161 -3.16 -13.78 9.94
N ILE A 162 -4.02 -12.77 10.02
CA ILE A 162 -5.20 -12.64 9.15
C ILE A 162 -4.99 -11.41 8.27
N SER A 163 -5.00 -11.59 6.95
CA SER A 163 -5.02 -10.49 5.98
C SER A 163 -6.40 -10.34 5.37
N PHE A 164 -6.86 -9.10 5.30
CA PHE A 164 -8.11 -8.69 4.66
C PHE A 164 -7.77 -7.79 3.47
N GLN A 165 -8.23 -8.18 2.28
CA GLN A 165 -8.03 -7.45 1.03
C GLN A 165 -9.37 -7.07 0.41
N GLU A 166 -9.43 -5.91 -0.24
CA GLU A 166 -10.67 -5.42 -0.86
C GLU A 166 -10.90 -6.08 -2.22
N ASP A 167 -9.84 -6.24 -3.03
CA ASP A 167 -9.86 -6.89 -4.33
C ASP A 167 -9.74 -8.42 -4.18
N ALA A 168 -10.72 -9.16 -4.69
CA ALA A 168 -10.69 -10.62 -4.65
C ALA A 168 -9.71 -11.24 -5.65
N SER A 169 -9.21 -10.45 -6.61
CA SER A 169 -8.52 -10.96 -7.80
C SER A 169 -7.02 -10.63 -7.86
N ARG A 170 -6.54 -9.68 -7.06
CA ARG A 170 -5.16 -9.19 -7.12
C ARG A 170 -4.59 -8.96 -5.73
N ASP A 171 -3.31 -9.29 -5.57
CA ASP A 171 -2.51 -8.94 -4.40
C ASP A 171 -1.01 -8.90 -4.72
N VAL A 172 -0.22 -8.45 -3.74
CA VAL A 172 1.26 -8.39 -3.81
C VAL A 172 1.97 -9.52 -3.04
N PHE A 173 1.23 -10.48 -2.48
CA PHE A 173 1.77 -11.48 -1.56
C PHE A 173 2.37 -12.72 -2.25
N ASN A 174 2.39 -12.78 -3.58
CA ASN A 174 2.95 -13.92 -4.32
C ASN A 174 4.40 -14.25 -3.93
N GLN A 175 5.26 -13.25 -3.74
CA GLN A 175 6.63 -13.47 -3.30
C GLN A 175 6.71 -14.10 -1.91
N LEU A 176 5.77 -13.76 -1.02
CA LEU A 176 5.67 -14.35 0.31
C LEU A 176 5.25 -15.82 0.21
N ARG A 177 4.22 -16.12 -0.59
CA ARG A 177 3.75 -17.49 -0.85
C ARG A 177 4.85 -18.37 -1.43
N ASP A 178 5.65 -17.86 -2.35
CA ASP A 178 6.75 -18.62 -2.94
C ASP A 178 7.88 -18.88 -1.94
N LYS A 179 8.20 -17.92 -1.08
CA LYS A 179 9.17 -18.12 0.02
C LYS A 179 8.67 -19.11 1.07
N LEU A 180 7.38 -19.17 1.34
CA LEU A 180 6.77 -20.14 2.26
C LEU A 180 6.87 -21.58 1.74
N LYS A 181 6.77 -21.78 0.41
CA LYS A 181 6.94 -23.12 -0.19
C LYS A 181 8.36 -23.68 -0.01
N LEU A 182 9.37 -22.80 0.09
CA LEU A 182 10.75 -23.22 0.28
C LEU A 182 10.99 -23.64 1.75
N PRO A 183 11.53 -24.84 2.00
CA PRO A 183 11.85 -25.27 3.36
C PRO A 183 13.02 -24.47 3.95
N ARG A 184 13.05 -24.33 5.28
CA ARG A 184 14.15 -23.70 6.05
C ARG A 184 14.48 -22.25 5.68
N THR A 185 13.53 -21.52 5.11
CA THR A 185 13.65 -20.07 4.97
C THR A 185 13.52 -19.41 6.35
N LYS A 186 14.11 -18.21 6.53
CA LYS A 186 13.96 -17.44 7.78
C LYS A 186 12.49 -17.21 8.15
N LEU A 187 11.63 -17.03 7.14
CA LEU A 187 10.20 -16.87 7.29
C LEU A 187 9.54 -18.05 8.00
N ARG A 188 9.98 -19.29 7.74
CA ARG A 188 9.41 -20.50 8.38
C ARG A 188 9.99 -20.79 9.77
N GLN A 189 11.09 -20.13 10.12
CA GLN A 189 11.75 -20.22 11.43
C GLN A 189 11.33 -19.10 12.38
N SER A 190 10.68 -18.06 11.85
CA SER A 190 10.24 -16.91 12.62
C SER A 190 8.82 -17.15 13.13
N GLY A 191 8.45 -16.44 14.20
CA GLY A 191 7.09 -16.42 14.72
C GLY A 191 6.14 -15.62 13.82
N THR A 192 4.99 -15.24 14.37
CA THR A 192 3.98 -14.44 13.68
C THR A 192 4.31 -12.94 13.60
N ASP A 193 5.17 -12.44 14.48
CA ASP A 193 5.70 -11.06 14.55
C ASP A 193 7.16 -11.01 14.09
#